data_AF-A0AAD7I4L6-F1
#
_entry.id   AF-A0AAD7I4L6-F1
#
_cell.length_a   1.000
_cell.length_b   1.000
_cell.length_c   1.000
_cell.angle_alpha   90.00
_cell.angle_beta   90.00
_cell.angle_gamma   90.00
#
_symmetry.space_group_name_H-M   'P 1'
#
loop_
_entity.id
_entity.type
_entity.pdbx_description
1 polymer ?
#
loop_
_entity_poly.entity_id
_entity_poly.type
_entity_poly.pdbx_seq_one_letter_code
_entity_poly.pdbx_strand_id
1 'polypeptide(L)'
;GADIPDIELIIQFGMPSSLSVWVQRAGRAGRSPELHARAILLAKAKPAPEPDSSDSDSSSNSDGDEPAANNVAATSTAAVDPEDDGKEWGKQVDPALREYICSIDCRRDATDRYFDNPPHCRMSRLIRSLLVLMSNSAPTGECCNNCTVIEQQKQRPSQPQTPEPPDESTPSSAQSTPSKKRNANGKRTMLRGNGPKTRRKEHLSNARSALQRWRINTYLSSYSYSSFTPEVLLPDQFLTSLASHRVQTVPDLCALVPAWAFTDEHAAAVLRVLSRIDEAERAKQERAKQARKAVRSQATLATRAERARQAAENVLPPK
;
A
#
# COMPACT_ATOMS: atom_id res chain seq x y z
N GLY A 1 -15.57 37.94 -9.39
CA GLY A 1 -15.12 36.59 -9.77
C GLY A 1 -14.46 36.68 -11.12
N ALA A 2 -13.43 35.89 -11.38
CA ALA A 2 -12.83 35.82 -12.71
C ALA A 2 -13.79 35.09 -13.66
N ASP A 3 -14.04 35.70 -14.82
CA ASP A 3 -14.78 35.12 -15.94
C ASP A 3 -13.80 34.90 -17.09
N ILE A 4 -13.22 33.70 -17.13
CA ILE A 4 -12.17 33.32 -18.07
C ILE A 4 -12.72 32.11 -18.82
N PRO A 5 -13.04 32.23 -20.11
CA PRO A 5 -13.77 31.20 -20.84
C PRO A 5 -12.94 29.95 -21.14
N ASP A 6 -11.61 30.10 -21.18
CA ASP A 6 -10.61 29.15 -21.64
C ASP A 6 -9.88 28.41 -20.50
N ILE A 7 -10.50 28.31 -19.32
CA ILE A 7 -9.93 27.49 -18.23
C ILE A 7 -10.05 26.00 -18.58
N GLU A 8 -8.91 25.34 -18.82
CA GLU A 8 -8.81 23.90 -19.09
C GLU A 8 -8.75 23.03 -17.83
N LEU A 9 -8.19 23.54 -16.74
CA LEU A 9 -7.93 22.73 -15.54
C LEU A 9 -8.26 23.50 -14.26
N ILE A 10 -9.09 22.91 -13.42
CA ILE A 10 -9.35 23.37 -12.06
C ILE A 10 -8.88 22.30 -11.07
N ILE A 11 -8.03 22.70 -10.13
CA ILE A 11 -7.62 21.85 -9.02
C ILE A 11 -8.11 22.50 -7.72
N GLN A 12 -8.98 21.81 -7.00
CA GLN A 12 -9.42 22.22 -5.66
C GLN A 12 -8.63 21.44 -4.61
N PHE A 13 -7.79 22.16 -3.87
CA PHE A 13 -7.11 21.64 -2.69
C PHE A 13 -8.03 21.73 -1.47
N GLY A 14 -8.21 20.60 -0.79
CA GLY A 14 -9.08 20.52 0.38
C GLY A 14 -10.56 20.46 0.02
N MET A 15 -11.39 20.12 1.01
CA MET A 15 -12.82 19.93 0.78
C MET A 15 -13.58 21.26 0.83
N PRO A 16 -14.44 21.54 -0.17
CA PRO A 16 -15.35 22.68 -0.11
C PRO A 16 -16.40 22.48 1.00
N SER A 17 -17.09 23.56 1.35
CA SER A 17 -18.13 23.54 2.39
C SER A 17 -19.37 22.73 1.98
N SER A 18 -19.64 22.59 0.68
CA SER A 18 -20.79 21.84 0.13
C SER A 18 -20.53 21.34 -1.28
N LEU A 19 -21.36 20.40 -1.74
CA LEU A 19 -21.33 19.94 -3.13
C LEU A 19 -21.69 21.06 -4.12
N SER A 20 -22.63 21.94 -3.77
CA SER A 20 -22.99 23.10 -4.59
C SER A 20 -21.82 24.05 -4.82
N VAL A 21 -21.01 24.32 -3.78
CA VAL A 21 -19.80 25.14 -3.90
C VAL A 21 -18.75 24.47 -4.78
N TRP A 22 -18.59 23.14 -4.69
CA TRP A 22 -17.72 22.39 -5.58
C TRP A 22 -18.12 22.55 -7.04
N VAL A 23 -19.38 22.27 -7.35
CA VAL A 23 -19.89 22.30 -8.74
C VAL A 23 -19.84 23.70 -9.33
N GLN A 24 -20.15 24.73 -8.54
CA GLN A 24 -19.99 26.12 -8.99
C GLN A 24 -18.52 26.47 -9.29
N ARG A 25 -17.56 25.97 -8.50
CA ARG A 25 -16.13 26.20 -8.74
C ARG A 25 -15.66 25.43 -9.98
N ALA A 26 -16.00 24.15 -10.08
CA ALA A 26 -15.66 23.29 -11.22
C ALA A 26 -16.27 23.81 -12.53
N GLY A 27 -17.52 24.30 -12.51
CA GLY A 27 -18.21 24.88 -13.67
C GLY A 27 -17.70 26.24 -14.13
N ARG A 28 -16.62 26.76 -13.52
CA ARG A 28 -15.87 27.89 -14.09
C ARG A 28 -14.95 27.47 -15.23
N ALA A 29 -14.62 26.17 -15.33
CA ALA A 29 -13.84 25.62 -16.43
C ALA A 29 -14.72 25.27 -17.64
N GLY A 30 -14.13 25.24 -18.83
CA GLY A 30 -14.78 24.72 -20.03
C GLY A 30 -16.02 25.50 -20.46
N ARG A 31 -16.01 26.83 -20.35
CA ARG A 31 -17.11 27.68 -20.84
C ARG A 31 -17.11 27.79 -22.37
N SER A 32 -15.94 27.61 -23.01
CA SER A 32 -15.83 27.49 -24.46
C SER A 32 -16.31 26.12 -24.94
N PRO A 33 -17.19 26.04 -25.96
CA PRO A 33 -17.79 24.78 -26.41
C PRO A 33 -16.78 23.82 -27.06
N GLU A 34 -15.65 24.35 -27.55
CA GLU A 34 -14.57 23.58 -28.16
C GLU A 34 -13.57 23.03 -27.13
N LEU A 35 -13.67 23.48 -25.87
CA LEU A 35 -12.70 23.19 -24.84
C LEU A 35 -13.13 22.04 -23.94
N HIS A 36 -12.27 21.03 -23.84
CA HIS A 36 -12.46 19.94 -22.88
C HIS A 36 -11.75 20.28 -21.57
N ALA A 37 -12.51 20.73 -20.58
CA ALA A 37 -11.97 21.04 -19.27
C ALA A 37 -11.95 19.84 -18.32
N ARG A 38 -11.02 19.86 -17.36
CA ARG A 38 -10.86 18.88 -16.29
C ARG A 38 -10.97 19.55 -14.93
N ALA A 39 -11.75 18.95 -14.03
CA ALA A 39 -11.84 19.38 -12.63
C ALA A 39 -11.36 18.26 -11.70
N ILE A 40 -10.40 18.57 -10.82
CA ILE A 40 -9.79 17.65 -9.87
C ILE A 40 -10.05 18.15 -8.45
N LEU A 41 -10.68 17.31 -7.63
CA LEU A 41 -10.88 17.56 -6.20
C LEU A 41 -9.91 16.69 -5.39
N LEU A 42 -9.00 17.32 -4.65
CA LEU A 42 -8.06 16.63 -3.76
C LEU A 42 -8.61 16.64 -2.33
N ALA A 43 -9.25 15.54 -1.96
CA ALA A 43 -9.78 15.32 -0.62
C ALA A 43 -8.84 14.43 0.19
N LYS A 44 -8.44 14.88 1.40
CA LYS A 44 -7.72 14.03 2.35
C LYS A 44 -8.73 13.11 3.01
N ALA A 45 -8.66 11.82 2.72
CA ALA A 45 -9.29 10.82 3.57
C ALA A 45 -8.63 10.93 4.95
N LYS A 46 -9.38 11.31 5.98
CA LYS A 46 -8.89 11.14 7.34
C LYS A 46 -8.96 9.61 7.60
N PRO A 47 -7.87 8.96 8.02
CA PRO A 47 -8.00 7.61 8.54
C PRO A 47 -9.02 7.66 9.68
N ALA A 48 -9.86 6.63 9.79
CA ALA A 48 -10.76 6.50 10.94
C ALA A 48 -9.93 6.73 12.21
N PRO A 49 -10.42 7.50 13.19
CA PRO A 49 -9.73 7.60 14.47
C PRO A 49 -9.48 6.17 14.94
N GLU A 50 -8.20 5.84 15.14
CA GLU A 50 -7.90 4.58 15.83
C GLU A 50 -8.65 4.65 17.16
N PRO A 51 -9.37 3.58 17.55
CA PRO A 51 -10.17 3.60 18.77
C PRO A 51 -9.25 4.07 19.89
N ASP A 52 -9.53 5.26 20.43
CA ASP A 52 -8.76 5.84 21.50
C ASP A 52 -8.74 4.80 22.62
N SER A 53 -7.56 4.25 22.90
CA SER A 53 -7.34 3.41 24.08
C SER A 53 -7.37 4.32 25.30
N SER A 54 -8.56 4.81 25.65
CA SER A 54 -8.81 5.64 26.81
C SER A 54 -8.99 4.76 28.04
N ASP A 55 -7.89 4.22 28.54
CA ASP A 55 -7.71 3.89 29.96
C ASP A 55 -6.76 4.95 30.55
N SER A 56 -7.28 6.13 30.88
CA SER A 56 -6.64 6.99 31.89
C SER A 56 -7.66 7.99 32.45
N ASP A 57 -8.29 7.50 33.50
CA ASP A 57 -8.83 8.21 34.66
C ASP A 57 -8.12 9.56 34.95
N SER A 58 -8.85 10.66 34.83
CA SER A 58 -8.51 11.91 35.53
C SER A 58 -9.73 12.81 35.67
N SER A 59 -10.41 12.61 36.79
CA SER A 59 -11.21 13.59 37.51
C SER A 59 -10.52 14.96 37.58
N SER A 60 -11.22 16.01 37.14
CA SER A 60 -11.13 17.33 37.77
C SER A 60 -12.38 18.16 37.45
N ASN A 61 -13.16 18.39 38.49
CA ASN A 61 -14.24 19.37 38.57
C ASN A 61 -13.75 20.77 38.20
N SER A 62 -14.55 21.53 37.45
CA SER A 62 -14.63 22.98 37.63
C SER A 62 -16.01 23.46 37.16
N ASP A 63 -16.88 23.69 38.14
CA ASP A 63 -18.08 24.51 38.00
C ASP A 63 -17.66 25.95 37.64
N GLY A 64 -18.37 26.53 36.68
CA GLY A 64 -18.14 27.90 36.21
C GLY A 64 -19.33 28.36 35.36
N ASP A 65 -20.40 28.75 36.05
CA ASP A 65 -21.54 29.49 35.51
C ASP A 65 -21.09 30.81 34.83
N GLU A 66 -21.49 31.03 33.59
CA GLU A 66 -22.22 32.26 33.20
C GLU A 66 -22.86 32.15 31.80
N PRO A 67 -23.96 32.91 31.51
CA PRO A 67 -24.85 32.64 30.40
C PRO A 67 -24.83 33.66 29.24
N ALA A 68 -25.53 33.25 28.17
CA ALA A 68 -26.15 34.05 27.11
C ALA A 68 -25.29 34.43 25.88
N ALA A 69 -25.62 33.85 24.71
CA ALA A 69 -26.67 34.36 23.81
C ALA A 69 -26.47 33.86 22.36
N ASN A 70 -27.59 33.48 21.73
CA ASN A 70 -27.88 33.45 20.29
C ASN A 70 -27.05 32.55 19.35
N ASN A 71 -27.71 31.51 18.80
CA ASN A 71 -28.16 31.60 17.40
C ASN A 71 -29.13 30.45 16.99
N VAL A 72 -30.36 30.90 16.74
CA VAL A 72 -31.34 30.53 15.70
C VAL A 72 -31.17 29.18 14.96
N ALA A 73 -32.07 28.27 15.32
CA ALA A 73 -32.87 27.35 14.49
C ALA A 73 -32.38 26.99 13.08
N ALA A 74 -31.96 25.72 12.93
CA ALA A 74 -32.18 24.95 11.71
C ALA A 74 -32.70 23.56 12.08
N THR A 75 -34.02 23.40 11.94
CA THR A 75 -34.77 22.15 12.08
C THR A 75 -34.18 21.07 11.17
N SER A 76 -33.60 20.03 11.76
CA SER A 76 -33.22 18.80 11.05
C SER A 76 -34.17 17.68 11.48
N THR A 77 -35.10 17.33 10.60
CA THR A 77 -35.90 16.11 10.69
C THR A 77 -34.99 14.93 10.38
N ALA A 78 -34.77 14.09 11.39
CA ALA A 78 -34.03 12.84 11.29
C ALA A 78 -34.83 11.80 10.50
N ALA A 79 -34.25 11.34 9.39
CA ALA A 79 -34.52 10.02 8.84
C ALA A 79 -33.21 9.23 8.93
N VAL A 80 -33.29 8.08 9.59
CA VAL A 80 -32.20 7.14 9.85
C VAL A 80 -32.03 6.26 8.61
N ASP A 81 -30.83 6.21 8.03
CA ASP A 81 -30.46 5.26 6.98
C ASP A 81 -28.91 5.21 6.82
N PRO A 82 -28.35 4.22 6.12
CA PRO A 82 -27.83 2.94 6.62
C PRO A 82 -26.32 2.96 6.87
N GLU A 83 -25.86 2.07 7.76
CA GLU A 83 -24.47 1.70 8.10
C GLU A 83 -23.34 2.51 7.43
N ASP A 84 -23.09 3.73 7.92
CA ASP A 84 -21.92 4.55 7.58
C ASP A 84 -20.65 3.83 8.07
N ASP A 85 -19.69 3.59 7.19
CA ASP A 85 -18.46 2.78 7.37
C ASP A 85 -17.48 3.25 8.49
N GLY A 86 -17.93 3.94 9.53
CA GLY A 86 -17.12 4.42 10.65
C GLY A 86 -16.09 5.50 10.27
N LYS A 87 -16.25 6.16 9.12
CA LYS A 87 -15.33 7.22 8.69
C LYS A 87 -15.77 8.56 9.29
N GLU A 88 -15.21 8.90 10.45
CA GLU A 88 -15.37 10.23 11.02
C GLU A 88 -14.54 11.28 10.26
N TRP A 89 -15.23 12.28 9.70
CA TRP A 89 -14.59 13.38 9.02
C TRP A 89 -14.28 14.48 10.03
N GLY A 90 -13.02 14.95 10.07
CA GLY A 90 -12.57 15.92 11.08
C GLY A 90 -13.21 17.31 11.02
N LYS A 91 -14.05 17.58 10.02
CA LYS A 91 -14.93 18.75 9.93
C LYS A 91 -16.31 18.23 9.52
N GLN A 92 -17.37 18.93 9.90
CA GLN A 92 -18.70 18.65 9.36
C GLN A 92 -18.66 18.86 7.84
N VAL A 93 -18.63 17.75 7.12
CA VAL A 93 -18.69 17.71 5.66
C VAL A 93 -20.15 17.58 5.31
N ASP A 94 -20.61 18.43 4.40
CA ASP A 94 -21.92 18.31 3.77
C ASP A 94 -22.17 16.85 3.33
N PRO A 95 -23.24 16.19 3.80
CA PRO A 95 -23.52 14.79 3.49
C PRO A 95 -23.53 14.49 2.00
N ALA A 96 -24.06 15.40 1.18
CA ALA A 96 -24.09 15.25 -0.27
C ALA A 96 -22.68 15.30 -0.89
N LEU A 97 -21.80 16.16 -0.37
CA LEU A 97 -20.40 16.18 -0.81
C LEU A 97 -19.68 14.88 -0.42
N ARG A 98 -19.98 14.32 0.74
CA ARG A 98 -19.44 13.02 1.18
C ARG A 98 -19.89 11.91 0.24
N GLU A 99 -21.19 11.82 -0.03
CA GLU A 99 -21.75 10.85 -0.99
C GLU A 99 -21.11 11.02 -2.36
N TYR A 100 -21.00 12.27 -2.85
CA TYR A 100 -20.34 12.56 -4.12
C TYR A 100 -18.92 12.02 -4.13
N ILE A 101 -18.09 12.31 -3.11
CA ILE A 101 -16.67 11.88 -3.01
C ILE A 101 -16.55 10.35 -2.97
N CYS A 102 -17.36 9.69 -2.13
CA CYS A 102 -17.32 8.25 -1.91
C CYS A 102 -18.05 7.44 -2.99
N SER A 103 -18.80 8.07 -3.88
CA SER A 103 -19.55 7.37 -4.93
C SER A 103 -18.64 6.52 -5.82
N ILE A 104 -19.12 5.29 -6.09
CA ILE A 104 -18.52 4.36 -7.05
C ILE A 104 -19.10 4.58 -8.45
N ASP A 105 -20.32 5.14 -8.51
CA ASP A 105 -21.05 5.43 -9.74
C ASP A 105 -20.52 6.64 -10.52
N CYS A 106 -21.15 6.99 -11.63
CA CYS A 106 -20.79 8.17 -12.40
C CYS A 106 -20.90 9.45 -11.54
N ARG A 107 -19.85 10.29 -11.56
CA ARG A 107 -19.84 11.58 -10.85
C ARG A 107 -20.93 12.53 -11.38
N ARG A 108 -21.26 12.46 -12.67
CA ARG A 108 -22.34 13.26 -13.27
C ARG A 108 -23.71 12.82 -12.76
N ASP A 109 -23.93 11.50 -12.64
CA ASP A 109 -25.18 10.97 -12.07
C ASP A 109 -25.34 11.35 -10.59
N ALA A 110 -24.24 11.39 -9.83
CA ALA A 110 -24.26 11.86 -8.44
C ALA A 110 -24.64 13.35 -8.35
N THR A 111 -24.10 14.21 -9.23
CA THR A 111 -24.50 15.62 -9.27
C THR A 111 -25.93 15.80 -9.76
N ASP A 112 -26.37 15.02 -10.76
CA ASP A 112 -27.72 15.11 -11.30
C ASP A 112 -28.76 14.75 -10.24
N ARG A 113 -28.52 13.69 -9.45
CA ARG A 113 -29.37 13.33 -8.31
C ARG A 113 -29.43 14.44 -7.26
N TYR A 114 -28.30 15.10 -6.96
CA TYR A 114 -28.26 16.17 -5.97
C TYR A 114 -29.02 17.43 -6.40
N PHE A 115 -29.03 17.75 -7.70
CA PHE A 115 -29.71 18.94 -8.24
C PHE A 115 -31.09 18.63 -8.85
N ASP A 116 -31.60 17.41 -8.68
CA ASP A 116 -32.83 16.93 -9.32
C ASP A 116 -32.85 17.12 -10.85
N ASN A 117 -31.67 17.03 -11.48
CA ASN A 117 -31.56 17.09 -12.94
C ASN A 117 -32.09 15.78 -13.55
N PRO A 118 -32.76 15.84 -14.71
CA PRO A 118 -33.14 14.63 -15.43
C PRO A 118 -31.87 13.81 -15.76
N PRO A 119 -31.89 12.48 -15.57
CA PRO A 119 -30.68 11.68 -15.69
C PRO A 119 -30.13 11.73 -17.12
N HIS A 120 -28.96 12.35 -17.29
CA HIS A 120 -28.31 12.46 -18.60
C HIS A 120 -27.73 11.12 -19.10
N CYS A 121 -27.64 10.10 -18.22
CA CYS A 121 -26.92 8.86 -18.47
C CYS A 121 -27.79 7.58 -18.46
N ARG A 122 -29.11 7.66 -18.23
CA ARG A 122 -30.00 6.48 -18.15
C ARG A 122 -30.57 5.98 -19.48
N MET A 123 -30.34 6.66 -20.59
CA MET A 123 -30.61 6.06 -21.91
C MET A 123 -29.56 4.97 -22.15
N SER A 124 -30.02 3.72 -22.18
CA SER A 124 -29.18 2.53 -22.36
C SER A 124 -28.14 2.78 -23.45
N ARG A 125 -26.88 2.36 -23.23
CA ARG A 125 -25.81 2.53 -24.23
C ARG A 125 -26.20 1.98 -25.61
N LEU A 126 -27.13 1.01 -25.63
CA LEU A 126 -27.76 0.47 -26.84
C LEU A 126 -28.63 1.51 -27.57
N ILE A 127 -29.46 2.28 -26.87
CA ILE A 127 -30.26 3.34 -27.48
C ILE A 127 -29.38 4.55 -27.81
N ARG A 128 -28.36 4.86 -27.00
CA ARG A 128 -27.45 5.98 -27.29
C ARG A 128 -26.70 5.77 -28.62
N SER A 129 -26.28 4.55 -28.95
CA SER A 129 -25.68 4.28 -30.27
C SER A 129 -26.68 4.41 -31.44
N LEU A 130 -27.99 4.25 -31.18
CA LEU A 130 -29.04 4.40 -32.19
C LEU A 130 -29.53 5.86 -32.34
N LEU A 131 -29.59 6.63 -31.25
CA LEU A 131 -30.09 8.01 -31.21
C LEU A 131 -29.01 9.07 -31.39
N VAL A 132 -27.72 8.75 -31.21
CA VAL A 132 -26.58 9.65 -31.51
C VAL A 132 -26.52 10.00 -33.00
N LEU A 133 -27.14 9.20 -33.89
CA LEU A 133 -27.26 9.56 -35.30
C LEU A 133 -28.27 10.68 -35.58
N MET A 134 -29.17 11.02 -34.64
CA MET A 134 -30.23 12.02 -34.87
C MET A 134 -30.08 13.31 -34.04
N SER A 135 -29.18 13.34 -33.06
CA SER A 135 -28.89 14.53 -32.26
C SER A 135 -27.41 14.89 -32.39
N ASN A 136 -27.11 15.97 -33.13
CA ASN A 136 -25.77 16.58 -33.29
C ASN A 136 -25.18 17.15 -31.98
N SER A 137 -25.64 16.70 -30.82
CA SER A 137 -25.05 17.04 -29.53
C SER A 137 -23.73 16.28 -29.42
N ALA A 138 -22.63 16.97 -29.70
CA ALA A 138 -21.28 16.42 -29.64
C ALA A 138 -21.07 15.59 -28.36
N PRO A 139 -20.40 14.43 -28.44
CA PRO A 139 -20.08 13.67 -27.25
C PRO A 139 -19.27 14.57 -26.31
N THR A 140 -19.77 14.79 -25.10
CA THR A 140 -19.13 15.62 -24.07
C THR A 140 -17.90 14.91 -23.50
N GLY A 141 -16.87 14.72 -24.33
CA GLY A 141 -15.58 14.14 -23.98
C GLY A 141 -15.61 12.89 -23.12
N GLU A 142 -14.51 12.67 -22.40
CA GLU A 142 -14.43 11.68 -21.33
C GLU A 142 -15.38 12.06 -20.17
N CYS A 143 -16.10 11.08 -19.60
CA CYS A 143 -17.15 11.37 -18.61
C CYS A 143 -16.61 11.77 -17.24
N CYS A 144 -15.99 10.82 -16.52
CA CYS A 144 -15.34 11.01 -15.23
C CYS A 144 -14.40 9.82 -14.91
N ASN A 145 -13.62 9.93 -13.84
CA ASN A 145 -12.70 8.89 -13.39
C ASN A 145 -13.40 7.56 -13.08
N ASN A 146 -14.55 7.58 -12.39
CA ASN A 146 -15.29 6.37 -12.05
C ASN A 146 -15.76 5.61 -13.31
N CYS A 147 -16.29 6.32 -14.31
CA CYS A 147 -16.67 5.72 -15.59
C CYS A 147 -15.47 5.11 -16.34
N THR A 148 -14.31 5.77 -16.27
CA THR A 148 -13.06 5.27 -16.88
C THR A 148 -12.62 3.95 -16.25
N VAL A 149 -12.67 3.84 -14.90
CA VAL A 149 -12.35 2.59 -14.19
C VAL A 149 -13.32 1.48 -14.57
N ILE A 150 -14.63 1.76 -14.63
CA ILE A 150 -15.65 0.78 -15.02
C ILE A 150 -15.40 0.28 -16.45
N GLU A 151 -15.03 1.18 -17.37
CA GLU A 151 -14.71 0.81 -18.75
C GLU A 151 -13.45 -0.05 -18.83
N GLN A 152 -12.38 0.30 -18.12
CA GLN A 152 -11.16 -0.50 -18.05
C GLN A 152 -11.41 -1.90 -17.46
N GLN A 153 -12.28 -2.01 -16.45
CA GLN A 153 -12.66 -3.31 -15.89
C GLN A 153 -13.43 -4.17 -16.89
N LYS A 154 -14.28 -3.57 -17.74
CA LYS A 154 -14.98 -4.28 -18.82
C LYS A 154 -14.05 -4.70 -19.96
N GLN A 155 -13.03 -3.90 -20.23
CA GLN A 155 -12.03 -4.19 -21.26
C GLN A 155 -10.99 -5.20 -20.82
N ARG A 156 -10.84 -5.47 -19.51
CA ARG A 156 -9.98 -6.56 -19.05
C ARG A 156 -10.53 -7.86 -19.62
N PRO A 157 -9.80 -8.55 -20.53
CA PRO A 157 -10.22 -9.87 -20.97
C PRO A 157 -10.41 -10.71 -19.71
N SER A 158 -11.56 -11.37 -19.62
CA SER A 158 -11.88 -12.29 -18.52
C SER A 158 -10.61 -13.10 -18.24
N GLN A 159 -10.07 -12.93 -17.03
CA GLN A 159 -8.87 -13.62 -16.59
C GLN A 159 -8.99 -15.08 -17.04
N PRO A 160 -8.02 -15.62 -17.82
CA PRO A 160 -8.12 -16.98 -18.32
C PRO A 160 -8.42 -17.88 -17.12
N GLN A 161 -9.57 -18.56 -17.16
CA GLN A 161 -9.93 -19.50 -16.11
C GLN A 161 -8.73 -20.41 -15.94
N THR A 162 -8.26 -20.53 -14.69
CA THR A 162 -7.20 -21.48 -14.33
C THR A 162 -7.56 -22.80 -14.99
N PRO A 163 -6.75 -23.32 -15.94
CA PRO A 163 -7.07 -24.57 -16.59
C PRO A 163 -7.28 -25.62 -15.50
N GLU A 164 -8.39 -26.36 -15.61
CA GLU A 164 -8.68 -27.46 -14.71
C GLU A 164 -7.44 -28.35 -14.59
N PRO A 165 -7.12 -28.83 -13.38
CA PRO A 165 -5.92 -29.63 -13.16
C PRO A 165 -5.93 -30.81 -14.13
N PRO A 166 -4.88 -31.00 -14.94
CA PRO A 166 -4.83 -32.10 -15.89
C PRO A 166 -4.84 -33.43 -15.13
N ASP A 167 -5.67 -34.36 -15.60
CA ASP A 167 -5.79 -35.72 -15.07
C ASP A 167 -4.42 -36.38 -14.87
N GLU A 168 -4.28 -37.01 -13.70
CA GLU A 168 -3.11 -37.72 -13.22
C GLU A 168 -2.72 -38.86 -14.18
N SER A 169 -1.86 -38.60 -15.16
CA SER A 169 -1.26 -39.67 -15.97
C SER A 169 0.18 -39.40 -16.46
N THR A 170 0.81 -38.31 -16.02
CA THR A 170 2.16 -37.98 -16.51
C THR A 170 3.25 -38.53 -15.58
N PRO A 171 4.23 -39.32 -16.08
CA PRO A 171 5.28 -39.92 -15.27
C PRO A 171 6.24 -38.86 -14.70
N SER A 172 6.07 -38.60 -13.41
CA SER A 172 7.09 -38.32 -12.39
C SER A 172 8.34 -37.54 -12.84
N SER A 173 8.23 -36.21 -12.78
CA SER A 173 9.39 -35.34 -12.58
C SER A 173 10.12 -35.76 -11.31
N ALA A 174 11.42 -36.05 -11.43
CA ALA A 174 12.30 -36.52 -10.38
C ALA A 174 12.35 -35.55 -9.18
N GLN A 175 11.41 -35.71 -8.26
CA GLN A 175 11.49 -35.12 -6.93
C GLN A 175 12.77 -35.65 -6.28
N SER A 176 13.66 -34.72 -5.91
CA SER A 176 14.91 -35.00 -5.19
C SER A 176 14.60 -35.72 -3.88
N THR A 177 14.57 -37.04 -3.93
CA THR A 177 14.45 -37.88 -2.74
C THR A 177 15.74 -37.76 -1.93
N PRO A 178 15.65 -37.61 -0.60
CA PRO A 178 16.82 -37.51 0.26
C PRO A 178 17.74 -38.70 0.05
N SER A 179 19.03 -38.45 -0.17
CA SER A 179 20.05 -39.49 -0.36
C SER A 179 19.91 -40.61 0.69
N LYS A 180 19.78 -41.87 0.23
CA LYS A 180 19.64 -43.05 1.09
C LYS A 180 20.89 -43.37 1.92
N LYS A 181 22.03 -42.73 1.65
CA LYS A 181 23.29 -43.01 2.35
C LYS A 181 23.30 -42.38 3.74
N ARG A 182 23.29 -43.22 4.78
CA ARG A 182 23.55 -42.82 6.18
C ARG A 182 25.07 -42.61 6.38
N ASN A 183 25.44 -41.62 7.19
CA ASN A 183 26.84 -41.43 7.59
C ASN A 183 27.26 -42.47 8.65
N ALA A 184 28.54 -42.48 9.04
CA ALA A 184 29.09 -43.41 10.04
C ALA A 184 28.35 -43.39 11.41
N ASN A 185 27.63 -42.31 11.71
CA ASN A 185 26.84 -42.16 12.94
C ASN A 185 25.35 -42.52 12.74
N GLY A 186 24.99 -43.19 11.64
CA GLY A 186 23.62 -43.60 11.33
C GLY A 186 22.67 -42.44 10.98
N LYS A 187 23.15 -41.20 10.91
CA LYS A 187 22.33 -40.01 10.62
C LYS A 187 22.34 -39.71 9.12
N ARG A 188 21.20 -39.25 8.59
CA ARG A 188 21.11 -38.74 7.22
C ARG A 188 21.70 -37.33 7.21
N THR A 189 22.77 -37.13 6.48
CA THR A 189 23.31 -35.79 6.24
C THR A 189 22.28 -35.02 5.44
N MET A 190 21.61 -34.03 6.03
CA MET A 190 20.83 -33.09 5.23
C MET A 190 21.81 -32.42 4.28
N LEU A 191 21.62 -32.62 2.98
CA LEU A 191 22.28 -31.80 1.97
C LEU A 191 21.96 -30.37 2.33
N ARG A 192 22.96 -29.64 2.81
CA ARG A 192 22.83 -28.20 2.98
C ARG A 192 22.60 -27.71 1.57
N GLY A 193 21.36 -27.31 1.27
CA GLY A 193 21.07 -26.68 0.00
C GLY A 193 22.04 -25.52 -0.14
N ASN A 194 22.98 -25.64 -1.07
CA ASN A 194 23.89 -24.55 -1.44
C ASN A 194 23.14 -23.42 -2.17
N GLY A 195 21.81 -23.49 -2.23
CA GLY A 195 20.97 -22.41 -2.70
C GLY A 195 21.23 -21.12 -1.92
N PRO A 196 21.17 -19.96 -2.59
CA PRO A 196 21.26 -18.67 -1.93
C PRO A 196 20.23 -18.61 -0.79
N LYS A 197 20.68 -18.30 0.42
CA LYS A 197 19.77 -18.18 1.57
C LYS A 197 18.78 -17.05 1.30
N THR A 198 17.50 -17.37 1.17
CA THR A 198 16.44 -16.36 1.06
C THR A 198 16.35 -15.53 2.34
N ARG A 199 16.04 -14.23 2.20
CA ARG A 199 15.78 -13.36 3.36
C ARG A 199 14.44 -13.76 3.98
N ARG A 200 14.33 -13.72 5.31
CA ARG A 200 13.13 -14.12 6.05
C ARG A 200 12.81 -13.14 7.17
N LYS A 201 11.53 -13.04 7.53
CA LYS A 201 11.03 -12.27 8.68
C LYS A 201 11.57 -10.83 8.70
N GLU A 202 12.17 -10.41 9.82
CA GLU A 202 12.73 -9.07 10.05
C GLU A 202 13.71 -8.65 8.93
N HIS A 203 14.58 -9.55 8.48
CA HIS A 203 15.55 -9.25 7.43
C HIS A 203 14.87 -8.95 6.08
N LEU A 204 13.80 -9.67 5.75
CA LEU A 204 12.99 -9.40 4.55
C LEU A 204 12.27 -8.05 4.65
N SER A 205 11.66 -7.77 5.79
CA SER A 205 10.98 -6.49 6.05
C SER A 205 11.97 -5.31 5.93
N ASN A 206 13.15 -5.43 6.54
CA ASN A 206 14.19 -4.41 6.47
C ASN A 206 14.67 -4.16 5.03
N ALA A 207 14.87 -5.23 4.24
CA ALA A 207 15.23 -5.10 2.84
C ALA A 207 14.12 -4.41 2.02
N ARG A 208 12.86 -4.78 2.23
CA ARG A 208 11.69 -4.17 1.56
C ARG A 208 11.60 -2.68 1.85
N SER A 209 11.66 -2.31 3.13
CA SER A 209 11.60 -0.90 3.57
C SER A 209 12.78 -0.07 3.06
N ALA A 210 13.99 -0.66 3.02
CA ALA A 210 15.18 0.01 2.48
C ALA A 210 15.05 0.28 0.97
N LEU A 211 14.54 -0.69 0.20
CA LEU A 211 14.29 -0.52 -1.24
C LEU A 211 13.18 0.51 -1.50
N GLN A 212 12.09 0.51 -0.73
CA GLN A 212 11.03 1.51 -0.86
C GLN A 212 11.55 2.93 -0.59
N ARG A 213 12.36 3.09 0.47
CA ARG A 213 12.99 4.38 0.78
C ARG A 213 13.95 4.82 -0.33
N TRP A 214 14.76 3.90 -0.85
CA TRP A 214 15.64 4.17 -1.98
C TRP A 214 14.86 4.62 -3.22
N ARG A 215 13.74 3.94 -3.53
CA ARG A 215 12.86 4.27 -4.66
C ARG A 215 12.32 5.70 -4.56
N ILE A 216 11.76 6.07 -3.41
CA ILE A 216 11.21 7.42 -3.17
C ILE A 216 12.32 8.47 -3.25
N ASN A 217 13.46 8.24 -2.59
CA ASN A 217 14.55 9.21 -2.58
C ASN A 217 15.13 9.44 -3.98
N THR A 218 15.34 8.37 -4.74
CA THR A 218 15.89 8.45 -6.11
C THR A 218 14.92 9.14 -7.06
N TYR A 219 13.62 8.90 -6.90
CA TYR A 219 12.57 9.60 -7.63
C TYR A 219 12.61 11.11 -7.33
N LEU A 220 12.59 11.49 -6.05
CA LEU A 220 12.60 12.90 -5.65
C LEU A 220 13.88 13.64 -6.06
N SER A 221 15.03 12.96 -6.08
CA SER A 221 16.31 13.59 -6.43
C SER A 221 16.52 13.72 -7.93
N SER A 222 16.09 12.72 -8.72
CA SER A 222 16.54 12.58 -10.12
C SER A 222 15.40 12.64 -11.12
N TYR A 223 14.15 12.40 -10.67
CA TYR A 223 12.97 12.29 -11.53
C TYR A 223 11.80 13.15 -11.03
N SER A 224 12.04 14.13 -10.16
CA SER A 224 10.98 14.99 -9.59
C SER A 224 10.23 15.80 -10.64
N TYR A 225 10.87 16.09 -11.78
CA TYR A 225 10.29 16.79 -12.93
C TYR A 225 9.73 15.83 -14.00
N SER A 226 9.88 14.52 -13.82
CA SER A 226 9.33 13.53 -14.74
C SER A 226 7.84 13.33 -14.50
N SER A 227 7.11 12.90 -15.53
CA SER A 227 5.71 12.48 -15.42
C SER A 227 5.55 11.07 -14.83
N PHE A 228 6.67 10.37 -14.59
CA PHE A 228 6.66 9.04 -14.00
C PHE A 228 6.25 9.07 -12.53
N THR A 229 5.70 7.96 -12.05
CA THR A 229 5.54 7.75 -10.61
C THR A 229 6.74 6.97 -10.06
N PRO A 230 7.00 7.02 -8.73
CA PRO A 230 8.06 6.23 -8.12
C PRO A 230 7.96 4.73 -8.42
N GLU A 231 6.74 4.21 -8.65
CA GLU A 231 6.49 2.81 -8.99
C GLU A 231 7.07 2.41 -10.34
N VAL A 232 7.18 3.34 -11.29
CA VAL A 232 7.81 3.09 -12.60
C VAL A 232 9.32 2.82 -12.43
N LEU A 233 9.97 3.53 -11.50
CA LEU A 233 11.41 3.38 -11.26
C LEU A 233 11.76 1.99 -10.72
N LEU A 234 10.96 1.46 -9.79
CA LEU A 234 11.12 0.11 -9.26
C LEU A 234 9.74 -0.47 -8.91
N PRO A 235 9.12 -1.23 -9.84
CA PRO A 235 7.82 -1.84 -9.63
C PRO A 235 7.77 -2.74 -8.39
N ASP A 236 6.60 -2.81 -7.74
CA ASP A 236 6.43 -3.56 -6.50
C ASP A 236 6.74 -5.06 -6.63
N GLN A 237 6.49 -5.64 -7.81
CA GLN A 237 6.87 -7.02 -8.14
C GLN A 237 8.39 -7.22 -8.06
N PHE A 238 9.15 -6.30 -8.65
CA PHE A 238 10.61 -6.34 -8.66
C PHE A 238 11.16 -6.10 -7.26
N LEU A 239 10.61 -5.13 -6.54
CA LEU A 239 10.95 -4.83 -5.16
C LEU A 239 10.76 -6.06 -4.25
N THR A 240 9.62 -6.73 -4.37
CA THR A 240 9.31 -7.95 -3.59
C THR A 240 10.27 -9.09 -3.95
N SER A 241 10.57 -9.27 -5.23
CA SER A 241 11.52 -10.29 -5.69
C SER A 241 12.94 -10.03 -5.17
N LEU A 242 13.43 -8.80 -5.30
CA LEU A 242 14.76 -8.37 -4.85
C LEU A 242 14.91 -8.43 -3.33
N ALA A 243 13.86 -8.05 -2.58
CA ALA A 243 13.87 -8.16 -1.12
C ALA A 243 14.00 -9.62 -0.65
N SER A 244 13.37 -10.55 -1.38
CA SER A 244 13.33 -11.98 -1.03
C SER A 244 14.65 -12.72 -1.32
N HIS A 245 15.34 -12.35 -2.39
CA HIS A 245 16.53 -13.05 -2.89
C HIS A 245 17.83 -12.32 -2.59
N ARG A 246 18.88 -13.05 -2.22
CA ARG A 246 20.23 -12.49 -2.03
C ARG A 246 20.92 -12.34 -3.37
N VAL A 247 20.82 -11.15 -3.94
CA VAL A 247 21.46 -10.74 -5.19
C VAL A 247 22.76 -10.01 -4.84
N GLN A 248 23.88 -10.38 -5.47
CA GLN A 248 25.19 -9.77 -5.19
C GLN A 248 25.77 -9.07 -6.41
N THR A 249 25.44 -9.54 -7.61
CA THR A 249 25.99 -9.02 -8.86
C THR A 249 24.89 -8.46 -9.76
N VAL A 250 25.26 -7.61 -10.71
CA VAL A 250 24.31 -7.08 -11.71
C VAL A 250 23.74 -8.21 -12.59
N PRO A 251 24.52 -9.22 -13.03
CA PRO A 251 23.96 -10.39 -13.72
C PRO A 251 22.90 -11.15 -12.89
N ASP A 252 23.13 -11.35 -11.59
CA ASP A 252 22.12 -11.98 -10.72
C ASP A 252 20.84 -11.14 -10.65
N LEU A 253 20.98 -9.81 -10.64
CA LEU A 253 19.86 -8.87 -10.64
C LEU A 253 19.06 -8.99 -11.94
N CYS A 254 19.74 -8.98 -13.09
CA CYS A 254 19.13 -9.13 -14.41
C CYS A 254 18.41 -10.47 -14.56
N ALA A 255 19.00 -11.54 -14.04
CA ALA A 255 18.39 -12.87 -14.05
C ALA A 255 17.10 -12.91 -13.20
N LEU A 256 17.06 -12.15 -12.11
CA LEU A 256 15.91 -12.12 -11.19
C LEU A 256 14.78 -11.20 -11.66
N VAL A 257 15.12 -10.05 -12.25
CA VAL A 257 14.18 -9.05 -12.74
C VAL A 257 14.53 -8.69 -14.19
N PRO A 258 14.19 -9.57 -15.14
CA PRO A 258 14.50 -9.34 -16.54
C PRO A 258 13.75 -8.11 -17.07
N ALA A 259 14.37 -7.39 -18.01
CA ALA A 259 13.82 -6.21 -18.67
C ALA A 259 13.49 -5.02 -17.74
N TRP A 260 14.15 -4.90 -16.58
CA TRP A 260 14.07 -3.66 -15.81
C TRP A 260 14.82 -2.54 -16.53
N ALA A 261 14.08 -1.57 -17.10
CA ALA A 261 14.63 -0.51 -17.95
C ALA A 261 15.72 0.35 -17.29
N PHE A 262 15.74 0.39 -15.96
CA PHE A 262 16.67 1.19 -15.16
C PHE A 262 17.88 0.40 -14.66
N THR A 263 18.12 -0.79 -15.20
CA THR A 263 19.23 -1.67 -14.75
C THR A 263 20.58 -0.97 -14.88
N ASP A 264 20.87 -0.36 -16.03
CA ASP A 264 22.20 0.22 -16.29
C ASP A 264 22.50 1.42 -15.37
N GLU A 265 21.48 2.22 -15.07
CA GLU A 265 21.62 3.42 -14.24
C GLU A 265 21.61 3.10 -12.74
N HIS A 266 20.72 2.20 -12.30
CA HIS A 266 20.36 2.09 -10.89
C HIS A 266 20.71 0.74 -10.24
N ALA A 267 21.10 -0.29 -11.01
CA ALA A 267 21.41 -1.61 -10.42
C ALA A 267 22.52 -1.54 -9.38
N ALA A 268 23.59 -0.79 -9.64
CA ALA A 268 24.69 -0.64 -8.69
C ALA A 268 24.25 0.04 -7.38
N ALA A 269 23.34 1.01 -7.44
CA ALA A 269 22.80 1.68 -6.27
C ALA A 269 21.90 0.73 -5.46
N VAL A 270 21.01 -0.01 -6.12
CA VAL A 270 20.13 -1.01 -5.49
C VAL A 270 20.94 -2.11 -4.80
N LEU A 271 21.97 -2.64 -5.48
CA LEU A 271 22.85 -3.66 -4.90
C LEU A 271 23.60 -3.14 -3.66
N ARG A 272 24.01 -1.87 -3.66
CA ARG A 272 24.64 -1.22 -2.50
C ARG A 272 23.69 -1.06 -1.31
N VAL A 273 22.40 -0.82 -1.56
CA VAL A 273 21.39 -0.79 -0.50
C VAL A 273 21.23 -2.18 0.10
N LEU A 274 21.08 -3.21 -0.73
CA LEU A 274 20.92 -4.59 -0.27
C LEU A 274 22.15 -5.12 0.46
N SER A 275 23.36 -4.82 -0.03
CA SER A 275 24.60 -5.29 0.59
C SER A 275 24.76 -4.76 2.02
N ARG A 276 24.42 -3.48 2.26
CA ARG A 276 24.44 -2.88 3.61
C ARG A 276 23.49 -3.59 4.57
N ILE A 277 22.29 -3.95 4.11
CA ILE A 277 21.31 -4.68 4.92
C ILE A 277 21.81 -6.10 5.23
N ASP A 278 22.36 -6.80 4.22
CA ASP A 278 22.91 -8.14 4.39
C ASP A 278 24.14 -8.17 5.31
N GLU A 279 25.00 -7.15 5.25
CA GLU A 279 26.16 -6.97 6.13
C GLU A 279 25.74 -6.69 7.57
N ALA A 280 24.77 -5.80 7.78
CA ALA A 280 24.23 -5.50 9.11
C ALA A 280 23.63 -6.74 9.78
N GLU A 281 22.85 -7.53 9.03
CA GLU A 281 22.29 -8.78 9.52
C GLU A 281 23.38 -9.82 9.82
N ARG A 282 24.41 -9.92 8.97
CA ARG A 282 25.58 -10.79 9.22
C ARG A 282 26.30 -10.40 10.50
N ALA A 283 26.50 -9.11 10.74
CA ALA A 283 27.13 -8.59 11.95
C ALA A 283 26.28 -8.90 13.19
N LYS A 284 24.94 -8.73 13.12
CA LYS A 284 23.99 -9.09 14.18
C LYS A 284 24.09 -10.59 14.54
N GLN A 285 24.12 -11.46 13.52
CA GLN A 285 24.24 -12.91 13.70
C GLN A 285 25.58 -13.32 14.31
N GLU A 286 26.69 -12.72 13.87
CA GLU A 286 28.00 -13.03 14.43
C GLU A 286 28.13 -12.58 15.88
N ARG A 287 27.62 -11.38 16.23
CA ARG A 287 27.53 -10.92 17.63
C ARG A 287 26.71 -11.88 18.49
N ALA A 288 25.55 -12.33 18.01
CA ALA A 288 24.72 -13.28 18.72
C ALA A 288 25.42 -14.64 18.93
N LYS A 289 26.17 -15.11 17.92
CA LYS A 289 26.98 -16.34 18.02
C LYS A 289 28.11 -16.19 19.03
N GLN A 290 28.80 -15.05 19.03
CA GLN A 290 29.87 -14.76 19.99
C GLN A 290 29.34 -14.68 21.42
N ALA A 291 28.21 -14.00 21.64
CA ALA A 291 27.54 -13.95 22.94
C ALA A 291 27.16 -15.35 23.44
N ARG A 292 26.57 -16.19 22.58
CA ARG A 292 26.26 -17.59 22.94
C ARG A 292 27.51 -18.40 23.29
N LYS A 293 28.62 -18.20 22.57
CA LYS A 293 29.89 -18.86 22.89
C LYS A 293 30.44 -18.41 24.25
N ALA A 294 30.37 -17.11 24.55
CA ALA A 294 30.82 -16.56 25.83
C ALA A 294 29.99 -17.11 27.00
N VAL A 295 28.66 -17.10 26.90
CA VAL A 295 27.76 -17.67 27.92
C VAL A 295 28.04 -19.15 28.14
N ARG A 296 28.20 -19.94 27.06
CA ARG A 296 28.55 -21.36 27.16
C ARG A 296 29.92 -21.58 27.82
N SER A 297 30.90 -20.73 27.50
CA SER A 297 32.22 -20.78 28.12
C SER A 297 32.15 -20.50 29.62
N GLN A 298 31.41 -19.45 30.02
CA GLN A 298 31.21 -19.11 31.43
C GLN A 298 30.49 -20.22 32.19
N ALA A 299 29.41 -20.78 31.63
CA ALA A 299 28.71 -21.90 32.24
C ALA A 299 29.62 -23.12 32.43
N THR A 300 30.48 -23.43 31.45
CA THR A 300 31.44 -24.54 31.54
C THR A 300 32.47 -24.30 32.66
N LEU A 301 32.98 -23.07 32.77
CA LEU A 301 33.91 -22.69 33.85
C LEU A 301 33.24 -22.77 35.22
N ALA A 302 32.00 -22.31 35.35
CA ALA A 302 31.23 -22.39 36.59
C ALA A 302 31.00 -23.86 37.01
N THR A 303 30.57 -24.72 36.08
CA THR A 303 30.41 -26.16 36.35
C THR A 303 31.73 -26.82 36.75
N ARG A 304 32.85 -26.44 36.12
CA ARG A 304 34.17 -26.96 36.48
C ARG A 304 34.61 -26.49 37.87
N ALA A 305 34.37 -25.23 38.21
CA ALA A 305 34.67 -24.67 39.53
C ALA A 305 33.85 -25.37 40.62
N GLU A 306 32.56 -25.62 40.37
CA GLU A 306 31.68 -26.33 41.30
C GLU A 306 32.15 -27.78 41.52
N ARG A 307 32.47 -28.51 40.44
CA ARG A 307 33.03 -29.87 40.55
C ARG A 307 34.35 -29.88 41.33
N ALA A 308 35.19 -28.86 41.17
CA ALA A 308 36.44 -28.75 41.93
C ALA A 308 36.19 -28.50 43.42
N ARG A 309 35.19 -27.70 43.78
CA ARG A 309 34.77 -27.47 45.17
C ARG A 309 34.27 -28.75 45.82
N GLN A 310 33.36 -29.46 45.16
CA GLN A 310 32.84 -30.75 45.64
C GLN A 310 33.94 -31.80 45.80
N ALA A 311 34.90 -31.84 44.87
CA ALA A 311 36.06 -32.73 44.98
C ALA A 311 36.94 -32.38 46.19
N ALA A 312 37.15 -31.10 46.48
CA ALA A 312 37.94 -30.66 47.64
C ALA A 312 37.24 -30.98 48.97
N GLU A 313 35.92 -30.82 49.03
CA GLU A 313 35.11 -31.14 50.22
C GLU A 313 35.15 -32.65 50.53
N ASN A 314 35.08 -33.52 49.53
CA ASN A 314 35.12 -34.97 49.70
C ASN A 314 36.49 -35.53 50.14
N VAL A 315 37.58 -34.75 50.06
CA VAL A 315 38.93 -35.20 50.45
C VAL A 315 39.18 -34.99 51.95
N LEU A 316 38.37 -34.19 52.64
CA LEU A 316 38.49 -34.04 54.09
C LEU A 316 38.05 -35.35 54.78
N PRO A 317 38.93 -35.98 55.59
CA PRO A 317 38.59 -37.23 56.27
C PRO A 317 37.41 -37.00 57.23
N PRO A 318 36.49 -37.98 57.33
CA PRO A 318 35.42 -37.90 58.33
C PRO A 318 36.06 -37.81 59.72
N LYS A 319 35.64 -36.80 60.48
CA LYS A 319 36.03 -36.61 61.88
C LYS A 319 35.35 -37.64 62.78
#